data_AF-A0AAN7RN06-F1
#
_entry.id   AF-A0AAN7RN06-F1
#
_cell.length_a   1.000
_cell.length_b   1.000
_cell.length_c   1.000
_cell.angle_alpha   90.00
_cell.angle_beta   90.00
_cell.angle_gamma   90.00
#
_symmetry.space_group_name_H-M   'P 1'
#
loop_
_entity.id
_entity.type
_entity.pdbx_description
1 polymer ?
#
loop_
_entity_poly.entity_id
_entity_poly.type
_entity_poly.pdbx_seq_one_letter_code
_entity_poly.pdbx_strand_id
1 'polypeptide(L)'
;MSRQCAQVAKKANGILACVRNSVASRTRAVIVPLYWALERFRLDIRKTFFPERVVKHWNGLPREVVESPSLEEFKKRADVALQDMV
;
A
#
# COMPACT_ATOMS: atom_id res chain seq x y z
N MET A 1 -0.56 -7.96 9.49
CA MET A 1 0.51 -7.58 8.54
C MET A 1 0.84 -8.80 7.72
N SER A 2 0.68 -8.76 6.40
CA SER A 2 0.95 -9.93 5.53
C SER A 2 2.45 -10.19 5.39
N ARG A 3 2.80 -11.40 4.91
CA ARG A 3 4.18 -11.77 4.57
C ARG A 3 4.75 -10.88 3.45
N GLN A 4 3.92 -10.44 2.51
CA GLN A 4 4.29 -9.51 1.43
C GLN A 4 4.62 -8.13 1.97
N CYS A 5 3.83 -7.57 2.89
CA CYS A 5 4.14 -6.31 3.57
C CYS A 5 5.50 -6.35 4.28
N ALA A 6 5.80 -7.46 4.96
CA ALA A 6 7.07 -7.64 5.67
C ALA A 6 8.28 -7.70 4.72
N GLN A 7 8.13 -8.35 3.56
CA GLN A 7 9.17 -8.39 2.53
C GLN A 7 9.41 -7.03 1.89
N VAL A 8 8.34 -6.28 1.60
CA VAL A 8 8.43 -4.93 1.06
C VAL A 8 9.12 -3.99 2.07
N ALA A 9 8.79 -4.08 3.36
CA ALA A 9 9.45 -3.31 4.41
C ALA A 9 10.97 -3.63 4.52
N LYS A 10 11.35 -4.91 4.43
CA LYS A 10 12.77 -5.31 4.42
C LYS A 10 13.52 -4.73 3.20
N LYS A 11 12.91 -4.76 2.02
CA LYS A 11 13.47 -4.18 0.79
C LYS A 11 13.61 -2.65 0.91
N ALA A 12 12.64 -1.99 1.53
CA ALA A 12 12.67 -0.55 1.84
C ALA A 12 13.92 -0.17 2.63
N ASN A 13 14.17 -0.90 3.72
CA ASN A 13 15.26 -0.63 4.64
C ASN A 13 16.63 -0.79 3.94
N GLY A 14 16.74 -1.73 3.01
CA GLY A 14 17.93 -1.89 2.16
C GLY A 14 18.16 -0.69 1.23
N ILE A 15 17.12 -0.20 0.56
CA ILE A 15 17.22 1.00 -0.31
C ILE A 15 17.57 2.23 0.54
N LEU A 16 16.93 2.40 1.70
CA LEU A 16 17.18 3.52 2.60
C LEU A 16 18.64 3.54 3.10
N ALA A 17 19.20 2.37 3.43
CA ALA A 17 20.60 2.23 3.81
C ALA A 17 21.54 2.58 2.66
N CYS A 18 21.22 2.16 1.43
CA CYS A 18 22.00 2.48 0.22
C CYS A 18 21.99 3.99 -0.08
N VAL A 19 20.83 4.64 0.04
CA VAL A 19 20.68 6.09 -0.10
C VAL A 19 21.51 6.82 0.96
N ARG A 20 21.42 6.41 2.24
CA ARG A 20 22.19 7.01 3.34
C ARG A 20 23.70 6.96 3.09
N ASN A 21 24.22 5.83 2.63
CA ASN A 21 25.64 5.67 2.33
C ASN A 21 26.07 6.44 1.06
N SER A 22 25.15 6.61 0.10
CA SER A 22 25.41 7.34 -1.15
C SER A 22 25.36 8.86 -0.97
N VAL A 23 24.47 9.37 -0.10
CA VAL A 23 24.44 10.80 0.28
C VAL A 23 25.72 11.16 1.03
N ALA A 24 26.28 10.24 1.82
CA ALA A 24 27.58 10.39 2.44
C ALA A 24 28.74 10.44 1.42
N SER A 25 28.64 9.77 0.26
CA SER A 25 29.69 9.74 -0.77
C SER A 25 29.54 10.78 -1.90
N ARG A 26 28.44 11.54 -1.95
CA ARG A 26 28.20 12.71 -2.85
C ARG A 26 28.43 12.47 -4.36
N THR A 27 28.20 11.27 -4.89
CA THR A 27 28.46 10.95 -6.32
C THR A 27 27.19 10.98 -7.20
N ARG A 28 27.15 11.84 -8.23
CA ARG A 28 26.04 11.98 -9.21
C ARG A 28 25.67 10.68 -9.93
N ALA A 29 26.62 9.78 -10.15
CA ALA A 29 26.40 8.48 -10.81
C ALA A 29 25.46 7.55 -10.03
N VAL A 30 25.31 7.74 -8.71
CA VAL A 30 24.48 6.88 -7.85
C VAL A 30 23.07 7.47 -7.69
N ILE A 31 22.90 8.78 -7.88
CA ILE A 31 21.62 9.48 -7.66
C ILE A 31 20.55 9.03 -8.65
N VAL A 32 20.87 8.92 -9.94
CA VAL A 32 19.89 8.56 -10.97
C VAL A 32 19.35 7.12 -10.79
N PRO A 33 20.19 6.09 -10.57
CA PRO A 33 19.71 4.75 -10.23
C PRO A 33 18.90 4.69 -8.93
N LEU A 34 19.28 5.48 -7.91
CA LEU A 34 18.55 5.54 -6.64
C LEU A 34 17.16 6.16 -6.78
N TYR A 35 17.04 7.23 -7.55
CA TYR A 35 15.74 7.84 -7.86
C TYR A 35 14.81 6.83 -8.54
N TRP A 36 15.31 6.12 -9.56
CA TRP A 36 14.56 5.07 -10.25
C TRP A 36 14.17 3.90 -9.33
N ALA A 37 15.08 3.48 -8.44
CA ALA A 37 14.82 2.43 -7.46
C ALA A 37 13.74 2.85 -6.44
N LEU A 38 13.77 4.11 -5.99
CA LEU A 38 12.76 4.67 -5.09
C LEU A 38 11.38 4.76 -5.76
N GLU A 39 11.32 5.16 -7.03
CA GLU A 39 10.07 5.24 -7.78
C GLU A 39 9.44 3.86 -8.01
N ARG A 40 10.24 2.86 -8.41
CA ARG A 40 9.80 1.46 -8.46
C ARG A 40 9.37 0.94 -7.09
N PHE A 41 10.08 1.30 -6.03
CA PHE A 41 9.74 0.87 -4.68
C PHE A 41 8.38 1.43 -4.22
N ARG A 42 8.10 2.71 -4.50
CA ARG A 42 6.78 3.32 -4.25
C ARG A 42 5.67 2.60 -5.04
N LEU A 43 5.93 2.25 -6.30
CA LEU A 43 4.99 1.49 -7.12
C LEU A 43 4.73 0.09 -6.57
N ASP A 44 5.79 -0.64 -6.16
CA ASP A 44 5.69 -1.97 -5.58
C ASP A 44 4.90 -1.97 -4.25
N ILE A 45 5.13 -0.97 -3.38
CA ILE A 45 4.31 -0.79 -2.18
C ILE A 45 2.85 -0.57 -2.56
N ARG A 46 2.56 0.37 -3.47
CA ARG A 46 1.16 0.67 -3.84
C ARG A 46 0.45 -0.56 -4.42
N LYS A 47 1.15 -1.35 -5.24
CA LYS A 47 0.64 -2.59 -5.81
C LYS A 47 0.34 -3.68 -4.79
N THR A 48 1.02 -3.69 -3.64
CA THR A 48 0.87 -4.75 -2.62
C THR A 48 -0.02 -4.31 -1.46
N PHE A 49 0.24 -3.14 -0.89
CA PHE A 49 -0.49 -2.65 0.29
C PHE A 49 -1.93 -2.21 -0.01
N PHE A 50 -2.18 -1.60 -1.17
CA PHE A 50 -3.51 -1.10 -1.51
C PHE A 50 -4.53 -2.24 -1.66
N PRO A 51 -4.29 -3.29 -2.47
CA PRO A 51 -5.23 -4.39 -2.56
C PRO A 51 -5.36 -5.15 -1.24
N GLU A 52 -4.29 -5.35 -0.47
CA GLU A 52 -4.42 -6.01 0.84
C GLU A 52 -5.32 -5.24 1.81
N ARG A 53 -5.19 -3.91 1.87
CA ARG A 53 -6.09 -3.08 2.66
C ARG A 53 -7.52 -3.20 2.14
N VAL A 54 -7.75 -2.95 0.85
CA VAL A 54 -9.10 -2.96 0.27
C VAL A 54 -9.77 -4.31 0.43
N VAL A 55 -9.09 -5.41 0.11
CA VAL A 55 -9.60 -6.78 0.23
C VAL A 55 -9.92 -7.13 1.69
N LYS A 56 -9.08 -6.71 2.65
CA LYS A 56 -9.37 -6.93 4.07
C LYS A 56 -10.66 -6.24 4.52
N HIS A 57 -10.86 -4.98 4.13
CA HIS A 57 -12.08 -4.24 4.51
C HIS A 57 -13.30 -4.80 3.77
N TRP A 58 -13.14 -5.17 2.49
CA TRP A 58 -14.19 -5.80 1.70
C TRP A 58 -14.67 -7.13 2.30
N ASN A 59 -13.74 -7.99 2.72
CA ASN A 59 -14.05 -9.28 3.36
C ASN A 59 -14.66 -9.12 4.76
N GLY A 60 -14.59 -7.92 5.35
CA GLY A 60 -15.22 -7.59 6.63
C GLY A 60 -16.57 -6.88 6.48
N LEU A 61 -17.04 -6.64 5.25
CA LEU A 61 -18.34 -6.01 5.04
C LEU A 61 -19.48 -6.97 5.43
N PRO A 62 -20.53 -6.47 6.11
CA PRO A 62 -21.72 -7.27 6.39
C PRO A 62 -22.40 -7.75 5.11
N ARG A 63 -22.99 -8.95 5.16
CA ARG A 63 -23.67 -9.57 4.01
C ARG A 63 -24.83 -8.69 3.52
N GLU A 64 -25.49 -7.98 4.42
CA GLU A 64 -26.60 -7.06 4.11
C GLU A 64 -26.15 -5.83 3.30
N VAL A 65 -24.87 -5.45 3.41
CA VAL A 65 -24.27 -4.41 2.56
C VAL A 65 -24.04 -4.98 1.17
N VAL A 66 -23.42 -6.16 1.08
CA VAL A 66 -23.06 -6.81 -0.20
C VAL A 66 -24.30 -7.21 -1.00
N GLU A 67 -25.38 -7.62 -0.34
CA GLU A 67 -26.62 -8.09 -0.95
C GLU A 67 -27.68 -7.00 -1.13
N SER A 68 -27.29 -5.73 -1.04
CA SER A 68 -28.23 -4.62 -1.26
C SER A 68 -28.88 -4.69 -2.66
N PRO A 69 -30.18 -4.39 -2.78
CA PRO A 69 -30.93 -4.57 -4.03
C PRO A 69 -30.64 -3.51 -5.10
N SER A 70 -29.96 -2.40 -4.75
CA SER A 70 -29.56 -1.36 -5.68
C SER A 70 -28.20 -0.76 -5.33
N LEU A 71 -27.52 -0.16 -6.32
CA LEU A 71 -26.22 0.48 -6.13
C LEU A 71 -26.28 1.69 -5.19
N GLU A 72 -27.40 2.43 -5.18
CA GLU A 72 -27.57 3.58 -4.29
C GLU A 72 -27.73 3.14 -2.83
N GLU A 73 -28.39 2.01 -2.61
CA GLU A 73 -28.54 1.43 -1.29
C GLU A 73 -27.25 0.75 -0.81
N PHE A 74 -26.51 0.12 -1.73
CA PHE A 74 -25.15 -0.36 -1.51
C PHE A 74 -24.26 0.76 -0.97
N LYS A 75 -24.18 1.90 -1.67
CA LYS A 75 -23.32 3.03 -1.29
C LYS A 75 -23.66 3.56 0.10
N LYS A 76 -24.95 3.77 0.39
CA LYS A 76 -25.41 4.24 1.71
C LYS A 76 -25.01 3.28 2.83
N ARG A 77 -25.21 1.98 2.63
CA ARG A 77 -24.88 0.95 3.63
C ARG A 77 -23.37 0.77 3.79
N ALA A 78 -22.63 0.85 2.69
CA ALA A 78 -21.17 0.78 2.69
C ALA A 78 -20.53 1.98 3.40
N ASP A 79 -21.04 3.21 3.19
CA ASP A 79 -20.53 4.40 3.86
C ASP A 79 -20.68 4.31 5.39
N VAL A 80 -21.81 3.80 5.88
CA VAL A 80 -22.02 3.56 7.32
C VAL A 80 -21.08 2.45 7.82
N ALA A 81 -21.03 1.30 7.14
CA ALA A 81 -20.19 0.19 7.56
C ALA A 81 -18.69 0.52 7.55
N LEU A 82 -18.23 1.34 6.60
CA LEU A 82 -16.83 1.76 6.49
C LEU A 82 -16.46 2.82 7.53
N GLN A 83 -17.39 3.66 8.01
CA GLN A 83 -17.15 4.60 9.11
C GLN A 83 -16.81 3.88 10.42
N ASP A 84 -17.43 2.72 10.67
CA ASP A 84 -17.19 1.91 11.87
C ASP A 84 -15.89 1.07 11.80
N MET A 85 -15.25 0.98 10.64
CA MET A 85 -14.03 0.19 10.42
C MET A 85 -12.72 0.98 10.56
N VAL A 86 -12.79 2.30 10.82
CA VAL A 86 -11.62 3.21 10.98
C VAL A 86 -11.21 3.29 12.45
#